data_AF-A0A3D5M6D0-F1
#
_entry.id   AF-A0A3D5M6D0-F1
#
_cell.length_a   1.000
_cell.length_b   1.000
_cell.length_c   1.000
_cell.angle_alpha   90.00
_cell.angle_beta   90.00
_cell.angle_gamma   90.00
#
_symmetry.space_group_name_H-M   'P 1'
#
loop_
_entity.id
_entity.type
_entity.pdbx_description
1 polymer ?
#
loop_
_entity_poly.entity_id
_entity_poly.type
_entity_poly.pdbx_seq_one_letter_code
_entity_poly.pdbx_strand_id
1 'polypeptide(L)'
;MGLVEAFRKGSAFVNIDALPELPHKDKYLTASTCSMCHVEQTDFWKGTTHADAFASLVETGDQWRQDCIACHVLGYGQAFIAPEEAEPYKNVQCENCHGLNPGHPQDPVNHPWGAVKETSCLTCHNKNQTRIDFVFSRERRKVACPPLKRN
;
A
#
# COMPACT_ATOMS: atom_id res chain seq x y z
N MET A 1 -17.53 -17.86 11.11
CA MET A 1 -16.17 -18.47 11.08
C MET A 1 -16.01 -19.55 10.00
N GLY A 2 -16.94 -20.48 9.77
CA GLY A 2 -16.75 -21.58 8.80
C GLY A 2 -16.59 -21.18 7.32
N LEU A 3 -17.24 -20.11 6.83
CA LEU A 3 -17.15 -19.70 5.43
C LEU A 3 -15.77 -19.09 5.08
N VAL A 4 -15.20 -18.29 5.98
CA VAL A 4 -13.86 -17.69 5.84
C VAL A 4 -12.79 -18.78 5.87
N GLU A 5 -12.96 -19.77 6.75
CA GLU A 5 -12.02 -20.89 6.83
C GLU A 5 -12.11 -21.81 5.60
N ALA A 6 -13.30 -22.02 5.04
CA ALA A 6 -13.49 -22.73 3.77
C ALA A 6 -12.88 -21.95 2.59
N PHE A 7 -13.04 -20.63 2.56
CA PHE A 7 -12.38 -19.78 1.57
C PHE A 7 -10.85 -19.85 1.69
N ARG A 8 -10.29 -19.79 2.91
CA ARG A 8 -8.84 -19.98 3.16
C ARG A 8 -8.33 -21.33 2.67
N LYS A 9 -9.08 -22.40 2.92
CA LYS A 9 -8.75 -23.74 2.39
C LYS A 9 -8.84 -23.80 0.86
N GLY A 10 -9.75 -23.04 0.25
CA GLY A 10 -9.90 -22.94 -1.20
C GLY A 10 -8.90 -22.01 -1.89
N SER A 11 -8.43 -20.93 -1.26
CA SER A 11 -7.38 -20.07 -1.82
C SER A 11 -6.00 -20.74 -1.79
N ALA A 12 -5.81 -21.75 -0.94
CA ALA A 12 -4.62 -22.59 -0.88
C ALA A 12 -4.42 -23.53 -2.10
N PHE A 13 -5.30 -23.52 -3.10
CA PHE A 13 -5.12 -24.30 -4.34
C PHE A 13 -3.99 -23.76 -5.24
N VAL A 14 -3.54 -22.52 -5.04
CA VAL A 14 -2.40 -21.97 -5.78
C VAL A 14 -1.11 -22.40 -5.08
N ASN A 15 -0.32 -23.25 -5.75
CA ASN A 15 1.05 -23.53 -5.32
C ASN A 15 1.89 -22.27 -5.54
N ILE A 16 2.07 -21.48 -4.48
CA ILE A 16 2.79 -20.21 -4.51
C ILE A 16 4.25 -20.42 -4.90
N ASP A 17 4.85 -21.56 -4.52
CA ASP A 17 6.22 -21.93 -4.87
C ASP A 17 6.41 -22.24 -6.36
N ALA A 18 5.32 -22.51 -7.08
CA ALA A 18 5.34 -22.73 -8.52
C ALA A 18 5.03 -21.47 -9.34
N LEU A 19 4.76 -20.33 -8.70
CA LEU A 19 4.53 -19.06 -9.39
C LEU A 19 5.85 -18.46 -9.88
N PRO A 20 5.84 -17.73 -11.00
CA PRO A 20 7.01 -16.96 -11.43
C PRO A 20 7.39 -15.91 -10.37
N GLU A 21 8.67 -15.55 -10.34
CA GLU A 21 9.17 -14.51 -9.45
C GLU A 21 8.41 -13.20 -9.62
N LEU A 22 8.06 -12.57 -8.50
CA LEU A 22 7.32 -11.32 -8.52
C LEU A 22 8.24 -10.16 -8.94
N PRO A 23 7.76 -9.26 -9.81
CA PRO A 23 8.62 -8.29 -10.49
C PRO A 23 9.31 -7.28 -9.56
N HIS A 24 8.81 -7.10 -8.34
CA HIS A 24 9.21 -6.04 -7.40
C HIS A 24 9.41 -6.54 -5.96
N LYS A 25 9.61 -7.84 -5.74
CA LYS A 25 9.82 -8.46 -4.42
C LYS A 25 10.75 -7.64 -3.50
N ASP A 26 11.90 -7.24 -4.03
CA ASP A 26 12.93 -6.53 -3.27
C ASP A 26 13.06 -5.03 -3.62
N LYS A 27 12.07 -4.45 -4.31
CA LYS A 27 12.14 -3.06 -4.78
C LYS A 27 11.39 -2.06 -3.90
N TYR A 28 10.42 -2.53 -3.12
CA TYR A 28 9.67 -1.70 -2.19
C TYR A 28 10.50 -1.40 -0.94
N LEU A 29 10.60 -0.12 -0.59
CA LEU A 29 11.35 0.35 0.58
C LEU A 29 10.53 0.27 1.87
N THR A 30 9.20 0.32 1.75
CA THR A 30 8.22 0.42 2.83
C THR A 30 8.33 1.71 3.65
N ALA A 31 7.29 2.00 4.43
CA ALA A 31 7.24 3.15 5.33
C ALA A 31 8.39 3.12 6.37
N SER A 32 8.93 1.95 6.69
CA SER A 32 10.04 1.81 7.65
C SER A 32 11.29 2.58 7.17
N THR A 33 11.68 2.40 5.91
CA THR A 33 12.81 3.13 5.32
C THR A 33 12.54 4.64 5.25
N CYS A 34 11.32 5.03 4.86
CA CYS A 34 10.93 6.44 4.76
C CYS A 34 11.03 7.15 6.12
N SER A 35 10.63 6.47 7.19
CA SER A 35 10.57 7.02 8.55
C SER A 35 11.94 7.44 9.11
N MET A 36 13.04 6.92 8.56
CA MET A 36 14.39 7.27 9.02
C MET A 36 14.76 8.73 8.71
N CYS A 37 14.25 9.28 7.58
CA CYS A 37 14.57 10.63 7.12
C CYS A 37 13.37 11.57 7.09
N HIS A 38 12.14 11.05 6.96
CA HIS A 38 10.91 11.84 6.76
C HIS A 38 9.95 11.72 7.95
N VAL A 39 10.45 12.01 9.16
CA VAL A 39 9.72 11.84 10.43
C VAL A 39 8.39 12.59 10.44
N GLU A 40 8.38 13.88 10.10
CA GLU A 40 7.15 14.71 10.10
C GLU A 40 6.08 14.15 9.13
N GLN A 41 6.50 13.64 7.96
CA GLN A 41 5.59 13.07 6.97
C GLN A 41 5.07 11.70 7.41
N THR A 42 5.92 10.87 8.01
CA THR A 42 5.53 9.56 8.56
C THR A 42 4.56 9.73 9.71
N ASP A 43 4.77 10.69 10.61
CA ASP A 43 3.88 10.93 11.74
C ASP A 43 2.52 11.46 11.29
N PHE A 44 2.49 12.33 10.28
CA PHE A 44 1.23 12.71 9.64
C PHE A 44 0.52 11.50 9.02
N TRP A 45 1.24 10.67 8.25
CA TRP A 45 0.67 9.49 7.59
C TRP A 45 0.06 8.51 8.61
N LYS A 46 0.74 8.27 9.73
CA LYS A 46 0.23 7.43 10.84
C LYS A 46 -1.10 7.92 11.42
N GLY A 47 -1.42 9.20 11.29
CA GLY A 47 -2.71 9.77 11.71
C GLY A 47 -3.83 9.65 10.67
N THR A 48 -3.57 9.03 9.51
CA THR A 48 -4.56 8.88 8.44
C THR A 48 -5.14 7.47 8.40
N THR A 49 -6.36 7.33 7.86
CA THR A 49 -7.00 6.01 7.66
C THR A 49 -6.20 5.09 6.74
N HIS A 50 -5.31 5.64 5.91
CA HIS A 50 -4.42 4.83 5.08
C HIS A 50 -3.42 4.03 5.90
N ALA A 51 -2.98 4.54 7.06
CA ALA A 51 -2.06 3.85 7.96
C ALA A 51 -2.72 2.73 8.78
N ASP A 52 -4.05 2.68 8.82
CA ASP A 52 -4.84 1.63 9.50
C ASP A 52 -5.57 0.70 8.51
N ALA A 53 -5.34 0.87 7.21
CA ALA A 53 -6.13 0.22 6.18
C ALA A 53 -6.16 -1.31 6.32
N PHE A 54 -5.04 -1.96 6.62
CA PHE A 54 -5.02 -3.42 6.76
C PHE A 54 -5.80 -3.88 8.00
N ALA A 55 -5.76 -3.12 9.11
CA ALA A 55 -6.49 -3.46 10.33
C ALA A 55 -8.00 -3.54 10.07
N SER A 56 -8.56 -2.62 9.27
CA SER A 56 -9.98 -2.67 8.87
C SER A 56 -10.40 -3.96 8.16
N LEU A 57 -9.49 -4.62 7.44
CA LEU A 57 -9.77 -5.92 6.81
C LEU A 57 -9.72 -7.05 7.83
N VAL A 58 -8.81 -6.97 8.80
CA VAL A 58 -8.68 -7.98 9.86
C VAL A 58 -9.94 -8.03 10.73
N GLU A 59 -10.54 -6.87 11.01
CA GLU A 59 -11.78 -6.77 11.79
C GLU A 59 -12.94 -7.55 11.18
N THR A 60 -13.04 -7.59 9.85
CA THR A 60 -14.12 -8.28 9.12
C THR A 60 -13.73 -9.66 8.62
N GLY A 61 -12.45 -10.04 8.70
CA GLY A 61 -11.92 -11.27 8.12
C GLY A 61 -11.66 -11.19 6.61
N ASP A 62 -11.71 -9.99 6.02
CA ASP A 62 -11.51 -9.76 4.59
C ASP A 62 -10.03 -9.63 4.18
N GLN A 63 -9.07 -9.73 5.11
CA GLN A 63 -7.63 -9.66 4.79
C GLN A 63 -7.17 -10.79 3.87
N TRP A 64 -7.95 -11.87 3.79
CA TRP A 64 -7.69 -13.01 2.92
C TRP A 64 -8.23 -12.82 1.50
N ARG A 65 -9.08 -11.82 1.30
CA ARG A 65 -9.74 -11.57 0.02
C ARG A 65 -8.87 -10.74 -0.90
N GLN A 66 -8.57 -11.31 -2.06
CA GLN A 66 -7.70 -10.71 -3.06
C GLN A 66 -8.26 -9.38 -3.61
N ASP A 67 -9.59 -9.27 -3.69
CA ASP A 67 -10.27 -8.04 -4.12
C ASP A 67 -10.21 -6.92 -3.08
N CYS A 68 -9.96 -7.24 -1.80
CA CYS A 68 -9.86 -6.27 -0.72
C CYS A 68 -8.40 -5.92 -0.40
N ILE A 69 -7.55 -6.93 -0.17
CA ILE A 69 -6.16 -6.75 0.26
C ILE A 69 -5.37 -5.88 -0.70
N ALA A 70 -5.62 -5.98 -2.01
CA ALA A 70 -4.92 -5.24 -3.05
C ALA A 70 -4.95 -3.70 -2.88
N CYS A 71 -5.95 -3.18 -2.16
CA CYS A 71 -6.09 -1.75 -1.88
C CYS A 71 -5.78 -1.34 -0.44
N HIS A 72 -5.46 -2.29 0.43
CA HIS A 72 -5.23 -2.06 1.86
C HIS A 72 -3.80 -2.39 2.31
N VAL A 73 -2.92 -2.67 1.34
CA VAL A 73 -1.50 -2.95 1.54
C VAL A 73 -0.66 -2.28 0.44
N LEU A 74 0.65 -2.32 0.61
CA LEU A 74 1.64 -1.96 -0.40
C LEU A 74 2.04 -3.18 -1.23
N GLY A 75 2.10 -3.08 -2.57
CA GLY A 75 2.80 -4.09 -3.38
C GLY A 75 2.17 -5.49 -3.47
N TYR A 76 0.89 -5.68 -3.13
CA TYR A 76 0.19 -6.95 -3.40
C TYR A 76 0.23 -7.31 -4.89
N GLY A 77 0.55 -8.57 -5.20
CA GLY A 77 0.73 -9.07 -6.56
C GLY A 77 2.03 -8.64 -7.24
N GLN A 78 2.85 -7.82 -6.58
CA GLN A 78 4.13 -7.32 -7.11
C GLN A 78 5.33 -7.63 -6.22
N ALA A 79 5.10 -7.67 -4.91
CA ALA A 79 6.09 -7.99 -3.90
C ALA A 79 5.78 -9.28 -3.15
N PHE A 80 4.48 -9.54 -2.93
CA PHE A 80 3.96 -10.75 -2.29
C PHE A 80 2.56 -11.10 -2.84
N ILE A 81 2.12 -12.34 -2.63
CA ILE A 81 0.74 -12.78 -2.93
C ILE A 81 0.06 -13.41 -1.71
N ALA A 82 0.80 -14.08 -0.82
CA ALA A 82 0.23 -14.67 0.38
C ALA A 82 -0.11 -13.58 1.41
N PRO A 83 -1.37 -13.44 1.88
CA PRO A 83 -1.71 -12.44 2.90
C PRO A 83 -0.90 -12.57 4.20
N GLU A 84 -0.38 -13.76 4.50
CA GLU A 84 0.55 -14.02 5.61
C GLU A 84 1.87 -13.25 5.48
N GLU A 85 2.29 -12.91 4.26
CA GLU A 85 3.50 -12.14 3.97
C GLU A 85 3.27 -10.62 4.00
N ALA A 86 2.06 -10.17 4.34
CA ALA A 86 1.71 -8.75 4.28
C ALA A 86 2.45 -7.89 5.31
N GLU A 87 3.08 -8.44 6.35
CA GLU A 87 3.60 -7.69 7.50
C GLU A 87 4.42 -6.43 7.15
N PRO A 88 5.50 -6.48 6.35
CA PRO A 88 6.27 -5.29 5.99
C PRO A 88 5.48 -4.34 5.06
N TYR A 89 4.42 -4.84 4.45
CA TYR A 89 3.62 -4.16 3.44
C TYR A 89 2.25 -3.71 3.94
N LYS A 90 1.91 -3.94 5.22
CA LYS A 90 0.60 -3.58 5.75
C LYS A 90 0.32 -2.10 5.52
N ASN A 91 -0.95 -1.82 5.25
CA ASN A 91 -1.50 -0.48 5.08
C ASN A 91 -1.14 0.18 3.74
N VAL A 92 -1.82 1.28 3.42
CA VAL A 92 -1.50 2.09 2.25
C VAL A 92 -0.34 3.01 2.64
N GLN A 93 0.86 2.68 2.20
CA GLN A 93 2.12 3.32 2.58
C GLN A 93 2.53 4.42 1.58
N CYS A 94 3.72 4.99 1.79
CA CYS A 94 4.28 6.08 0.99
C CYS A 94 4.32 5.76 -0.52
N GLU A 95 4.79 4.55 -0.84
CA GLU A 95 5.02 4.08 -2.21
C GLU A 95 3.72 3.76 -2.98
N ASN A 96 2.57 3.63 -2.30
CA ASN A 96 1.27 3.53 -2.98
C ASN A 96 0.92 4.84 -3.73
N CYS A 97 1.35 6.00 -3.20
CA CYS A 97 1.12 7.30 -3.82
C CYS A 97 2.32 7.74 -4.68
N HIS A 98 3.53 7.58 -4.14
CA HIS A 98 4.75 8.10 -4.74
C HIS A 98 5.38 7.16 -5.79
N GLY A 99 5.03 5.88 -5.78
CA GLY A 99 5.63 4.84 -6.63
C GLY A 99 6.90 4.23 -6.04
N LEU A 100 7.62 3.45 -6.85
CA LEU A 100 8.91 2.85 -6.48
C LEU A 100 10.07 3.80 -6.78
N ASN A 101 11.00 3.95 -5.85
CA ASN A 101 12.25 4.68 -6.07
C ASN A 101 13.38 4.13 -5.18
N PRO A 102 13.85 2.91 -5.44
CA PRO A 102 14.79 2.21 -4.56
C PRO A 102 16.15 2.90 -4.43
N GLY A 103 16.53 3.79 -5.35
CA GLY A 103 17.77 4.58 -5.27
C GLY A 103 17.68 5.83 -4.39
N HIS A 104 16.47 6.24 -3.98
CA HIS A 104 16.25 7.46 -3.19
C HIS A 104 16.99 7.46 -1.84
N PRO A 105 16.98 6.38 -1.04
CA PRO A 105 17.66 6.42 0.26
C PRO A 105 19.18 6.58 0.16
N GLN A 106 19.80 6.16 -0.94
CA GLN A 106 21.24 6.21 -1.14
C GLN A 106 21.69 7.51 -1.82
N ASP A 107 20.91 8.02 -2.76
CA ASP A 107 21.22 9.22 -3.52
C ASP A 107 19.96 10.07 -3.77
N PRO A 108 19.44 10.74 -2.72
CA PRO A 108 18.16 11.45 -2.77
C PRO A 108 18.20 12.67 -3.70
N VAL A 109 19.39 13.23 -3.95
CA VAL A 109 19.58 14.40 -4.82
C VAL A 109 19.37 14.00 -6.28
N ASN A 110 19.92 12.87 -6.71
CA ASN A 110 19.77 12.40 -8.09
C ASN A 110 18.54 11.49 -8.30
N HIS A 111 17.92 11.02 -7.21
CA HIS A 111 16.67 10.24 -7.25
C HIS A 111 15.54 10.96 -6.51
N PRO A 112 15.16 12.19 -6.89
CA PRO A 112 14.09 12.92 -6.23
C PRO A 112 12.72 12.28 -6.52
N TRP A 113 11.78 12.43 -5.58
CA TRP A 113 10.39 12.06 -5.82
C TRP A 113 9.67 13.08 -6.69
N GLY A 114 8.93 12.58 -7.68
CA GLY A 114 8.02 13.38 -8.49
C GLY A 114 6.72 13.74 -7.77
N ALA A 115 5.88 14.53 -8.45
CA ALA A 115 4.53 14.81 -7.97
C ALA A 115 3.66 13.54 -8.01
N VAL A 116 2.85 13.34 -6.97
CA VAL A 116 1.84 12.28 -6.94
C VAL A 116 0.79 12.54 -8.01
N LYS A 117 0.55 11.53 -8.85
CA LYS A 117 -0.44 11.57 -9.93
C LYS A 117 -1.82 11.16 -9.41
N GLU A 118 -2.87 11.71 -10.02
CA GLU A 118 -4.26 11.32 -9.72
C GLU A 118 -4.50 9.82 -9.91
N THR A 119 -3.84 9.22 -10.90
CA THR A 119 -3.91 7.78 -11.17
C THR A 119 -3.51 6.92 -9.98
N SER A 120 -2.59 7.38 -9.12
CA SER A 120 -2.20 6.65 -7.91
C SER A 120 -3.38 6.47 -6.94
N CYS A 121 -4.29 7.45 -6.90
CA CYS A 121 -5.50 7.37 -6.06
C CYS A 121 -6.58 6.50 -6.71
N LEU A 122 -6.76 6.63 -8.02
CA LEU A 122 -7.83 5.95 -8.76
C LEU A 122 -7.64 4.43 -8.89
N THR A 123 -6.44 3.91 -8.64
CA THR A 123 -6.20 2.47 -8.49
C THR A 123 -7.17 1.83 -7.50
N CYS A 124 -7.46 2.53 -6.40
CA CYS A 124 -8.36 2.05 -5.35
C CYS A 124 -9.64 2.87 -5.22
N HIS A 125 -9.55 4.20 -5.34
CA HIS A 125 -10.72 5.06 -5.27
C HIS A 125 -11.45 5.17 -6.61
N ASN A 126 -12.12 4.09 -6.99
CA ASN A 126 -12.99 4.04 -8.16
C ASN A 126 -14.34 3.40 -7.79
N LYS A 127 -15.30 3.50 -8.73
CA LYS A 127 -16.68 3.03 -8.52
C LYS A 127 -16.78 1.52 -8.28
N ASN A 128 -15.86 0.73 -8.83
CA ASN A 128 -15.88 -0.72 -8.69
C ASN A 128 -15.46 -1.16 -7.29
N GLN A 129 -14.55 -0.40 -6.65
CA GLN A 129 -14.02 -0.72 -5.33
C GLN A 129 -14.80 -0.05 -4.20
N THR A 130 -15.00 1.27 -4.29
CA THR A 130 -15.49 2.07 -3.16
C THR A 130 -16.97 2.40 -3.22
N ARG A 131 -17.60 2.25 -4.39
CA ARG A 131 -19.02 2.59 -4.65
C ARG A 131 -19.41 4.03 -4.27
N ILE A 132 -18.42 4.92 -4.11
CA ILE A 132 -18.61 6.35 -3.83
C ILE A 132 -17.94 7.18 -4.92
N ASP A 133 -18.42 8.41 -5.09
CA ASP A 133 -17.78 9.37 -6.00
C ASP A 133 -16.52 9.95 -5.36
N PHE A 134 -15.37 9.61 -5.94
CA PHE A 134 -14.07 10.15 -5.54
C PHE A 134 -13.73 11.41 -6.34
N VAL A 135 -13.50 12.52 -5.64
CA VAL A 135 -13.08 13.79 -6.24
C VAL A 135 -11.65 14.08 -5.82
N PHE A 136 -10.68 13.77 -6.69
CA PHE A 136 -9.25 13.83 -6.38
C PHE A 136 -8.82 15.16 -5.75
N SER A 137 -9.20 16.29 -6.35
CA SER A 137 -8.80 17.63 -5.89
C SER A 137 -9.28 17.97 -4.47
N ARG A 138 -10.37 17.35 -4.02
CA ARG A 138 -10.95 17.50 -2.67
C ARG A 138 -10.32 16.52 -1.70
N GLU A 139 -10.28 15.24 -2.05
CA GLU A 139 -9.84 14.16 -1.14
C GLU A 139 -8.32 14.18 -0.92
N ARG A 140 -7.52 14.52 -1.94
CA ARG A 140 -6.05 14.63 -1.83
C ARG A 140 -5.62 15.50 -0.65
N ARG A 141 -6.35 16.57 -0.35
CA ARG A 141 -5.98 17.52 0.71
C ARG A 141 -6.01 16.90 2.11
N LYS A 142 -6.78 15.82 2.31
CA LYS A 142 -6.89 15.11 3.59
C LYS A 142 -5.68 14.23 3.88
N VAL A 143 -4.95 13.83 2.83
CA VAL A 143 -3.82 12.90 2.90
C VAL A 143 -2.53 13.50 2.32
N ALA A 144 -2.52 14.80 2.05
CA ALA A 144 -1.33 15.51 1.59
C ALA A 144 -0.39 15.75 2.78
N CYS A 145 0.76 15.07 2.76
CA CYS A 145 1.75 15.21 3.84
C CYS A 145 2.22 16.67 4.01
N PRO A 146 2.69 17.03 5.22
CA PRO A 146 3.35 18.31 5.47
C PRO A 146 4.46 18.56 4.46
N PRO A 147 4.60 19.80 3.94
CA PRO A 147 5.66 20.13 3.00
C PRO A 147 7.04 19.77 3.56
N LEU A 148 7.88 19.13 2.74
CA LEU A 148 9.28 18.91 3.10
C LEU A 148 9.99 20.27 3.22
N LYS A 149 10.62 20.52 4.36
CA LYS A 149 11.56 21.63 4.53
C LYS A 149 12.79 21.32 3.67
N ARG A 150 12.83 21.88 2.47
CA ARG A 150 14.00 21.84 1.61
C ARG A 150 14.92 22.96 2.08
N ASN A 151 16.06 22.58 2.66
CA ASN A 151 17.16 23.51 2.94
C ASN A 151 17.86 23.87 1.62
#